data_AF-A0A5C1E624-F1
#
_entry.id   AF-A0A5C1E624-F1
#
_cell.length_a   1.000
_cell.length_b   1.000
_cell.length_c   1.000
_cell.angle_alpha   90.00
_cell.angle_beta   90.00
_cell.angle_gamma   90.00
#
_symmetry.space_group_name_H-M   'P 1'
#
loop_
_entity.id
_entity.type
_entity.pdbx_description
1 polymer ?
#
loop_
_entity_poly.entity_id
_entity_poly.type
_entity_poly.pdbx_seq_one_letter_code
_entity_poly.pdbx_strand_id
1 'polypeptide(L)'
;MKTTRLLPRRSLIQGLLAALALSMLPHVAHAQLTVEVTGAGANRIPVAIADFGGEPGLSRALTTVVRGDLERSGLFKMVDPGSQPLTENSAVDYGSWKGRGADALAAGSLANSSDGRLEARFRLYDVTRQQSLGGAAYLTSTPALRAAGHRIADYIYEKLTGEPGVFSTRIAYVVKSGGARYALQIADADGQNAQSALVSKEPIISPAWSPDGGRLAYVSFENKKPVIYVHNLATGRRQVVSNFKGSNSAPAWSPDGNRLAVVLTKDGGSQIFILNADGSGGSRLMTSSGIDTEPQWSADGRYIYFTSDRGGQPQIYRVATSGGAAERVTFEGSYNVSPRLSPDGRLLAYITRGGGGFRLAVLDLNSRQTQILTDSSRDESPSFAPNGRMILFATEIGGRGVLSAVSADGRIKQRLSIAAGDVREPAWGPLVK
;
A
#
# COMPACT_ATOMS: atom_id res chain seq x y z
N MET A 1 -5.49 58.29 57.26
CA MET A 1 -5.70 58.36 55.79
C MET A 1 -5.13 57.10 55.16
N LYS A 2 -5.98 56.19 54.69
CA LYS A 2 -5.56 54.99 53.95
C LYS A 2 -5.41 55.37 52.47
N THR A 3 -4.19 55.29 51.94
CA THR A 3 -3.88 55.53 50.52
C THR A 3 -4.02 54.22 49.74
N THR A 4 -5.14 54.06 49.06
CA THR A 4 -5.40 52.93 48.16
C THR A 4 -4.63 53.14 46.86
N ARG A 5 -3.55 52.37 46.62
CA ARG A 5 -2.84 52.34 45.32
C ARG A 5 -3.68 51.57 44.30
N LEU A 6 -4.23 52.27 43.32
CA LEU A 6 -4.81 51.69 42.11
C LEU A 6 -3.69 51.17 41.21
N LEU A 7 -3.65 49.85 40.98
CA LEU A 7 -2.81 49.26 39.94
C LEU A 7 -3.28 49.75 38.55
N PRO A 8 -2.37 50.09 37.62
CA PRO A 8 -2.75 50.58 36.31
C PRO A 8 -3.46 49.48 35.51
N ARG A 9 -4.71 49.72 35.12
CA ARG A 9 -5.56 48.81 34.29
C ARG A 9 -4.89 48.28 33.00
N ARG A 10 -3.76 48.86 32.57
CA ARG A 10 -3.01 48.44 31.38
C ARG A 10 -2.20 47.15 31.58
N SER A 11 -1.76 46.83 32.80
CA SER A 11 -0.95 45.61 33.04
C SER A 11 -1.76 44.31 33.08
N LEU A 12 -3.05 44.37 33.44
CA LEU A 12 -3.95 43.22 33.42
C LEU A 12 -4.37 42.80 32.00
N ILE A 13 -4.49 43.75 31.07
CA ILE A 13 -4.88 43.46 29.67
C ILE A 13 -3.70 42.85 28.88
N GLN A 14 -2.46 43.26 29.18
CA GLN A 14 -1.27 42.66 28.56
C GLN A 14 -1.01 41.22 29.04
N GLY A 15 -1.29 40.92 30.32
CA GLY A 15 -1.23 39.54 30.84
C GLY A 15 -2.28 38.62 30.22
N LEU A 16 -3.50 39.11 29.97
CA LEU A 16 -4.57 38.32 29.36
C LEU A 16 -4.33 38.04 27.86
N LEU A 17 -3.73 38.99 27.12
CA LEU A 17 -3.37 38.80 25.71
C LEU A 17 -2.18 37.85 25.53
N ALA A 18 -1.21 37.84 26.47
CA ALA A 18 -0.12 36.87 26.45
C ALA A 18 -0.60 35.44 26.77
N ALA A 19 -1.59 35.30 27.67
CA ALA A 19 -2.21 34.01 27.98
C ALA A 19 -3.11 33.49 26.84
N LEU A 20 -3.78 34.37 26.08
CA LEU A 20 -4.56 33.99 24.90
C LEU A 20 -3.69 33.70 23.66
N ALA A 21 -2.49 34.28 23.57
CA ALA A 21 -1.53 33.99 22.51
C ALA A 21 -0.81 32.63 22.71
N LEU A 22 -0.65 32.18 23.97
CA LEU A 22 -0.08 30.86 24.27
C LEU A 22 -1.05 29.69 24.02
N SER A 23 -2.36 29.95 23.92
CA SER A 23 -3.36 28.92 23.56
C SER A 23 -3.60 28.78 22.05
N MET A 24 -2.89 29.56 21.22
CA MET A 24 -2.93 29.50 19.76
C MET A 24 -1.62 28.98 19.15
N LEU A 25 -0.89 28.10 19.87
CA LEU A 25 0.07 27.25 19.18
C LEU A 25 -0.71 26.33 18.24
N PRO A 26 -0.45 26.35 16.92
CA PRO A 26 -1.06 25.38 16.03
C PRO A 26 -0.60 23.99 16.47
N HIS A 27 -1.52 23.21 17.03
CA HIS A 27 -1.32 21.77 17.08
C HIS A 27 -1.21 21.30 15.64
N VAL A 28 0.01 20.98 15.20
CA VAL A 28 0.22 20.15 14.03
C VAL A 28 -0.31 18.78 14.44
N ALA A 29 -1.61 18.57 14.24
CA ALA A 29 -2.20 17.25 14.33
C ALA A 29 -1.58 16.43 13.20
N HIS A 30 -0.52 15.69 13.52
CA HIS A 30 0.01 14.67 12.62
C HIS A 30 -1.13 13.69 12.39
N ALA A 31 -1.68 13.70 11.18
CA ALA A 31 -2.73 12.79 10.76
C ALA A 31 -2.16 11.36 10.80
N GLN A 32 -2.31 10.70 11.94
CA GLN A 32 -1.89 9.33 12.12
C GLN A 32 -2.99 8.42 11.57
N LEU A 33 -2.63 7.61 10.57
CA LEU A 33 -3.51 6.59 10.04
C LEU A 33 -3.80 5.56 11.15
N THR A 34 -5.08 5.24 11.39
CA THR A 34 -5.46 4.13 12.27
C THR A 34 -5.67 2.87 11.44
N VAL A 35 -5.01 1.79 11.84
CA VAL A 35 -5.21 0.48 11.23
C VAL A 35 -6.01 -0.41 12.17
N GLU A 36 -7.22 -0.79 11.74
CA GLU A 36 -8.04 -1.77 12.45
C GLU A 36 -7.94 -3.11 11.74
N VAL A 37 -7.61 -4.18 12.47
CA VAL A 37 -7.54 -5.55 11.94
C VAL A 37 -8.73 -6.33 12.47
N THR A 38 -9.48 -6.96 11.58
CA THR A 38 -10.62 -7.83 11.91
C THR A 38 -10.44 -9.20 11.25
N GLY A 39 -10.88 -10.23 11.97
CA GLY A 39 -10.58 -11.62 11.63
C GLY A 39 -9.24 -12.09 12.23
N ALA A 40 -9.19 -13.36 12.63
CA ALA A 40 -7.96 -14.01 13.10
C ALA A 40 -7.78 -15.31 12.31
N GLY A 41 -6.58 -15.55 11.80
CA GLY A 41 -6.21 -16.85 11.26
C GLY A 41 -6.31 -17.90 12.38
N ALA A 42 -6.88 -19.07 12.08
CA ALA A 42 -7.04 -20.15 13.07
C ALA A 42 -5.69 -20.61 13.65
N ASN A 43 -4.59 -20.46 12.90
CA ASN A 43 -3.23 -20.86 13.28
C ASN A 43 -2.28 -19.65 13.19
N ARG A 44 -2.25 -18.80 14.22
CA ARG A 44 -1.27 -17.70 14.31
C ARG A 44 0.03 -18.18 14.97
N ILE A 45 1.16 -17.77 14.44
CA ILE A 45 2.50 -18.04 14.97
C ILE A 45 2.73 -17.11 16.18
N PRO A 46 2.86 -17.65 17.42
CA PRO A 46 3.21 -16.86 18.59
C PRO A 46 4.66 -16.37 18.50
N VAL A 47 4.86 -15.06 18.45
CA VAL A 47 6.19 -14.45 18.36
C VAL A 47 6.36 -13.36 19.40
N ALA A 48 7.50 -13.38 20.09
CA ALA A 48 7.94 -12.30 20.94
C ALA A 48 8.95 -11.43 20.20
N ILE A 49 8.71 -10.12 20.18
CA ILE A 49 9.70 -9.13 19.75
C ILE A 49 10.16 -8.43 21.01
N ALA A 50 11.33 -8.79 21.55
CA ALA A 50 11.85 -8.16 22.76
C ALA A 50 12.02 -6.65 22.57
N ASP A 51 12.02 -5.91 23.67
CA ASP A 51 12.52 -4.54 23.61
C ASP A 51 14.01 -4.59 23.26
N PHE A 52 14.41 -3.80 22.27
CA PHE A 52 15.79 -3.78 21.80
C PHE A 52 16.65 -2.92 22.72
N GLY A 53 17.90 -3.34 22.92
CA GLY A 53 18.89 -2.52 23.64
C GLY A 53 19.29 -1.27 22.85
N GLY A 54 19.78 -0.24 23.54
CA GLY A 54 20.15 1.04 22.92
C GLY A 54 19.41 2.20 23.58
N GLU A 55 19.29 3.33 22.87
CA GLU A 55 18.49 4.46 23.34
C GLU A 55 17.01 4.02 23.43
N PRO A 56 16.37 4.07 24.62
CA PRO A 56 15.06 3.46 24.83
C PRO A 56 13.94 3.99 23.93
N GLY A 57 13.91 5.29 23.64
CA GLY A 57 12.88 5.90 22.81
C GLY A 57 12.91 5.41 21.36
N LEU A 58 14.07 5.46 20.75
CA LEU A 58 14.31 5.01 19.38
C LEU A 58 14.14 3.48 19.26
N SER A 59 14.67 2.71 20.21
CA SER A 59 14.54 1.25 20.20
C SER A 59 13.08 0.81 20.30
N ARG A 60 12.29 1.50 21.14
CA ARG A 60 10.83 1.28 21.21
C ARG A 60 10.12 1.68 19.93
N ALA A 61 10.49 2.81 19.32
CA ALA A 61 9.90 3.24 18.05
C ALA A 61 10.14 2.20 16.94
N LEU A 62 11.34 1.64 16.85
CA LEU A 62 11.67 0.58 15.90
C LEU A 62 10.88 -0.71 16.16
N THR A 63 10.89 -1.21 17.40
CA THR A 63 10.20 -2.47 17.74
C THR A 63 8.67 -2.35 17.64
N THR A 64 8.11 -1.15 17.82
CA THR A 64 6.68 -0.87 17.58
C THR A 64 6.30 -1.10 16.11
N VAL A 65 7.17 -0.71 15.17
CA VAL A 65 6.95 -0.98 13.75
C VAL A 65 6.97 -2.49 13.48
N VAL A 66 7.99 -3.19 13.99
CA VAL A 66 8.14 -4.65 13.81
C VAL A 66 6.90 -5.41 14.31
N ARG A 67 6.46 -5.11 15.53
CA ARG A 67 5.27 -5.75 16.13
C ARG A 67 4.01 -5.43 15.32
N GLY A 68 3.82 -4.16 14.95
CA GLY A 68 2.66 -3.71 14.18
C GLY A 68 2.56 -4.38 12.81
N ASP A 69 3.68 -4.55 12.11
CA ASP A 69 3.73 -5.22 10.81
C ASP A 69 3.32 -6.69 10.90
N LEU A 70 3.98 -7.44 11.81
CA LEU A 70 3.71 -8.87 11.99
C LEU A 70 2.26 -9.09 12.45
N GLU A 71 1.76 -8.29 13.38
CA GLU A 71 0.38 -8.38 13.83
C GLU A 71 -0.63 -8.06 12.71
N ARG A 72 -0.39 -6.99 11.93
CA ARG A 72 -1.26 -6.62 10.80
C ARG A 72 -1.36 -7.72 9.77
N SER A 73 -0.30 -8.50 9.53
CA SER A 73 -0.36 -9.61 8.57
C SER A 73 -1.44 -10.66 8.90
N GLY A 74 -1.92 -10.71 10.15
CA GLY A 74 -2.90 -11.69 10.61
C GLY A 74 -2.35 -13.09 10.83
N LEU A 75 -1.05 -13.33 10.53
CA LEU A 75 -0.36 -14.61 10.71
C LEU A 75 0.34 -14.75 12.05
N PHE A 76 0.56 -13.65 12.77
CA PHE A 76 1.31 -13.65 14.02
C PHE A 76 0.44 -13.25 15.19
N LYS A 77 0.76 -13.82 16.36
CA LYS A 77 0.22 -13.43 17.65
C LYS A 77 1.37 -12.89 18.49
N MET A 78 1.28 -11.63 18.92
CA MET A 78 2.30 -11.05 19.77
C MET A 78 2.29 -11.69 21.16
N VAL A 79 3.45 -12.15 21.61
CA VAL A 79 3.70 -12.61 22.98
C VAL A 79 4.34 -11.46 23.77
N ASP A 80 4.00 -11.36 25.06
CA ASP A 80 4.56 -10.36 25.96
C ASP A 80 6.09 -10.36 25.91
N PRO A 81 6.73 -9.24 25.52
CA PRO A 81 8.18 -9.13 25.38
C PRO A 81 8.93 -9.08 26.72
N GLY A 82 8.23 -9.12 27.85
CA GLY A 82 8.84 -8.93 29.16
C GLY A 82 9.33 -7.49 29.36
N SER A 83 10.05 -7.26 30.46
CA SER A 83 10.45 -5.92 30.90
C SER A 83 11.93 -5.57 30.67
N GLN A 84 12.77 -6.57 30.36
CA GLN A 84 14.20 -6.38 30.20
C GLN A 84 14.56 -6.34 28.71
N PRO A 85 15.22 -5.29 28.22
CA PRO A 85 15.71 -5.24 26.86
C PRO A 85 16.69 -6.39 26.57
N LEU A 86 16.59 -6.98 25.39
CA LEU A 86 17.50 -8.02 24.92
C LEU A 86 18.22 -7.57 23.66
N THR A 87 19.53 -7.76 23.62
CA THR A 87 20.37 -7.53 22.45
C THR A 87 20.51 -8.79 21.61
N GLU A 88 21.03 -8.65 20.40
CA GLU A 88 21.36 -9.76 19.51
C GLU A 88 22.41 -10.74 20.09
N ASN A 89 23.16 -10.29 21.12
CA ASN A 89 24.19 -11.07 21.82
C ASN A 89 23.74 -11.59 23.19
N SER A 90 22.53 -11.24 23.64
CA SER A 90 22.00 -11.72 24.91
C SER A 90 21.81 -13.23 24.89
N ALA A 91 22.19 -13.91 25.98
CA ALA A 91 21.87 -15.32 26.17
C ALA A 91 20.35 -15.50 26.27
N VAL A 92 19.79 -16.43 25.52
CA VAL A 92 18.34 -16.68 25.46
C VAL A 92 17.95 -17.78 26.44
N ASP A 93 17.09 -17.45 27.40
CA ASP A 93 16.40 -18.44 28.23
C ASP A 93 15.17 -18.98 27.49
N TYR A 94 15.38 -20.02 26.68
CA TYR A 94 14.32 -20.65 25.90
C TYR A 94 13.18 -21.20 26.76
N GLY A 95 13.48 -21.66 27.98
CA GLY A 95 12.47 -22.20 28.89
C GLY A 95 11.46 -21.14 29.33
N SER A 96 11.95 -19.96 29.68
CA SER A 96 11.12 -18.80 30.04
C SER A 96 10.24 -18.34 28.88
N TRP A 97 10.79 -18.24 27.67
CA TRP A 97 10.02 -17.82 26.49
C TRP A 97 8.97 -18.86 26.06
N LYS A 98 9.31 -20.14 26.13
CA LYS A 98 8.35 -21.23 25.91
C LYS A 98 7.24 -21.19 26.96
N GLY A 99 7.58 -20.93 28.22
CA GLY A 99 6.60 -20.77 29.31
C GLY A 99 5.63 -19.60 29.09
N ARG A 100 6.05 -18.55 28.38
CA ARG A 100 5.20 -17.43 27.93
C ARG A 100 4.37 -17.76 26.68
N GLY A 101 4.60 -18.93 26.07
CA GLY A 101 3.92 -19.37 24.86
C GLY A 101 4.48 -18.78 23.57
N ALA A 102 5.75 -18.37 23.53
CA ALA A 102 6.42 -17.95 22.30
C ALA A 102 6.99 -19.16 21.55
N ASP A 103 6.71 -19.24 20.26
CA ASP A 103 7.36 -20.20 19.35
C ASP A 103 8.63 -19.59 18.74
N ALA A 104 8.69 -18.26 18.62
CA ALA A 104 9.83 -17.50 18.13
C ALA A 104 10.11 -16.25 18.98
N LEU A 105 11.37 -15.84 19.01
CA LEU A 105 11.86 -14.64 19.69
C LEU A 105 12.78 -13.83 18.78
N ALA A 106 12.53 -12.52 18.65
CA ALA A 106 13.52 -11.59 18.11
C ALA A 106 14.12 -10.73 19.25
N ALA A 107 15.45 -10.66 19.30
CA ALA A 107 16.20 -9.80 20.20
C ALA A 107 17.22 -8.99 19.39
N GLY A 108 17.52 -7.76 19.83
CA GLY A 108 18.30 -6.85 19.00
C GLY A 108 18.70 -5.55 19.69
N SER A 109 19.45 -4.74 18.99
CA SER A 109 19.92 -3.46 19.50
C SER A 109 19.92 -2.39 18.43
N LEU A 110 19.86 -1.13 18.88
CA LEU A 110 20.06 0.06 18.07
C LEU A 110 21.27 0.82 18.61
N ALA A 111 22.36 0.81 17.84
CA ALA A 111 23.61 1.43 18.23
C ALA A 111 24.01 2.55 17.26
N ASN A 112 24.85 3.48 17.72
CA ASN A 112 25.52 4.42 16.84
C ASN A 112 26.64 3.70 16.06
N SER A 113 26.71 3.95 14.77
CA SER A 113 27.80 3.54 13.88
C SER A 113 28.93 4.58 13.91
N SER A 114 30.13 4.18 13.51
CA SER A 114 31.33 5.02 13.50
C SER A 114 31.23 6.25 12.58
N ASP A 115 30.28 6.25 11.64
CA ASP A 115 30.00 7.33 10.69
C ASP A 115 28.86 8.27 11.16
N GLY A 116 28.39 8.12 12.41
CA GLY A 116 27.32 8.92 12.99
C GLY A 116 25.90 8.49 12.57
N ARG A 117 25.76 7.42 11.78
CA ARG A 117 24.45 6.80 11.52
C ARG A 117 24.04 5.86 12.65
N LEU A 118 22.80 5.40 12.63
CA LEU A 118 22.33 4.33 13.51
C LEU A 118 22.46 2.98 12.80
N GLU A 119 22.62 1.91 13.56
CA GLU A 119 22.60 0.55 13.05
C GLU A 119 21.66 -0.29 13.91
N ALA A 120 20.61 -0.83 13.28
CA ALA A 120 19.66 -1.74 13.89
C ALA A 120 20.11 -3.18 13.66
N ARG A 121 20.48 -3.90 14.71
CA ARG A 121 20.94 -5.28 14.68
C ARG A 121 19.91 -6.17 15.36
N PHE A 122 19.68 -7.36 14.85
CA PHE A 122 18.82 -8.32 15.53
C PHE A 122 19.20 -9.75 15.20
N ARG A 123 18.72 -10.67 16.03
CA ARG A 123 18.75 -12.11 15.79
C ARG A 123 17.36 -12.69 16.09
N LEU A 124 16.93 -13.61 15.25
CA LEU A 124 15.71 -14.38 15.40
C LEU A 124 16.04 -15.78 15.91
N TYR A 125 15.23 -16.28 16.82
CA TYR A 125 15.39 -17.58 17.44
C TYR A 125 14.10 -18.40 17.32
N ASP A 126 14.27 -19.69 17.04
CA ASP A 126 13.23 -20.71 17.20
C ASP A 126 13.26 -21.17 18.65
N VAL A 127 12.23 -20.81 19.42
CA VAL A 127 12.17 -21.10 20.86
C VAL A 127 11.92 -22.58 21.11
N THR A 128 11.19 -23.24 20.20
CA THR A 128 10.82 -24.65 20.33
C THR A 128 12.02 -25.55 20.05
N ARG A 129 12.79 -25.25 19.00
CA ARG A 129 14.01 -25.98 18.62
C ARG A 129 15.27 -25.47 19.30
N GLN A 130 15.17 -24.39 20.08
CA GLN A 130 16.27 -23.78 20.83
C GLN A 130 17.48 -23.41 19.97
N GLN A 131 17.23 -22.82 18.80
CA GLN A 131 18.28 -22.48 17.84
C GLN A 131 18.09 -21.08 17.25
N SER A 132 19.20 -20.50 16.79
CA SER A 132 19.19 -19.26 16.00
C SER A 132 18.70 -19.55 14.58
N LEU A 133 17.76 -18.74 14.09
CA LEU A 133 17.32 -18.71 12.70
C LEU A 133 18.08 -17.67 11.84
N GLY A 134 19.09 -17.03 12.44
CA GLY A 134 19.89 -15.98 11.82
C GLY A 134 19.47 -14.58 12.27
N GLY A 135 20.06 -13.57 11.63
CA GLY A 135 19.82 -12.17 11.93
C GLY A 135 20.40 -11.26 10.85
N ALA A 136 20.19 -9.96 11.00
CA ALA A 136 20.76 -8.96 10.11
C ALA A 136 21.09 -7.66 10.85
N ALA A 137 21.89 -6.82 10.20
CA ALA A 137 22.19 -5.47 10.61
C ALA A 137 21.77 -4.50 9.49
N TYR A 138 21.04 -3.44 9.85
CA TYR A 138 20.58 -2.43 8.92
C TYR A 138 21.08 -1.06 9.35
N LEU A 139 21.92 -0.46 8.51
CA LEU A 139 22.26 0.95 8.61
C LEU A 139 20.99 1.79 8.40
N THR A 140 20.80 2.75 9.28
CA THR A 140 19.60 3.59 9.37
C THR A 140 19.92 4.96 9.99
N SER A 141 18.89 5.78 10.15
CA SER A 141 18.92 7.10 10.78
C SER A 141 17.59 7.34 11.48
N THR A 142 17.48 8.36 12.32
CA THR A 142 16.21 8.69 12.99
C THR A 142 15.05 8.86 12.01
N PRO A 143 15.18 9.55 10.87
CA PRO A 143 14.11 9.63 9.87
C PRO A 143 13.81 8.30 9.17
N ALA A 144 14.78 7.40 9.03
CA ALA A 144 14.64 6.11 8.34
C ALA A 144 14.36 4.93 9.29
N LEU A 145 14.14 5.21 10.58
CA LEU A 145 14.02 4.17 11.60
C LEU A 145 12.83 3.23 11.35
N ARG A 146 11.72 3.78 10.84
CA ARG A 146 10.55 2.97 10.43
C ARG A 146 10.89 2.00 9.30
N ALA A 147 11.62 2.46 8.28
CA ALA A 147 12.06 1.60 7.18
C ALA A 147 12.98 0.46 7.66
N ALA A 148 13.81 0.70 8.69
CA ALA A 148 14.56 -0.37 9.34
C ALA A 148 13.65 -1.37 10.08
N GLY A 149 12.65 -0.89 10.81
CA GLY A 149 11.64 -1.75 11.45
C GLY A 149 10.90 -2.63 10.44
N HIS A 150 10.45 -2.06 9.33
CA HIS A 150 9.78 -2.81 8.26
C HIS A 150 10.67 -3.92 7.68
N ARG A 151 11.94 -3.65 7.40
CA ARG A 151 12.90 -4.66 6.90
C ARG A 151 13.16 -5.79 7.90
N ILE A 152 13.19 -5.47 9.20
CA ILE A 152 13.30 -6.49 10.26
C ILE A 152 12.05 -7.37 10.27
N ALA A 153 10.85 -6.77 10.18
CA ALA A 153 9.60 -7.50 10.09
C ALA A 153 9.55 -8.40 8.85
N ASP A 154 10.03 -7.92 7.69
CA ASP A 154 10.09 -8.69 6.46
C ASP A 154 10.97 -9.93 6.62
N TYR A 155 12.15 -9.77 7.22
CA TYR A 155 13.05 -10.89 7.51
C TYR A 155 12.39 -11.91 8.44
N ILE A 156 11.78 -11.46 9.53
CA ILE A 156 11.13 -12.35 10.51
C ILE A 156 9.99 -13.10 9.84
N TYR A 157 9.16 -12.41 9.06
CA TYR A 157 8.07 -12.98 8.30
C TYR A 157 8.59 -14.06 7.36
N GLU A 158 9.60 -13.76 6.54
CA GLU A 158 10.15 -14.70 5.58
C GLU A 158 10.75 -15.93 6.24
N LYS A 159 11.51 -15.76 7.33
CA LYS A 159 12.09 -16.90 8.07
C LYS A 159 11.05 -17.82 8.69
N LEU A 160 9.92 -17.30 9.14
CA LEU A 160 8.90 -18.09 9.84
C LEU A 160 7.82 -18.65 8.90
N THR A 161 7.63 -18.05 7.73
CA THR A 161 6.57 -18.43 6.78
C THR A 161 7.09 -19.05 5.48
N GLY A 162 8.36 -18.79 5.13
CA GLY A 162 8.93 -19.16 3.83
C GLY A 162 8.53 -18.24 2.68
N GLU A 163 7.81 -17.15 2.93
CA GLU A 163 7.35 -16.21 1.90
C GLU A 163 7.89 -14.79 2.15
N PRO A 164 8.17 -14.00 1.10
CA PRO A 164 8.63 -12.63 1.28
C PRO A 164 7.64 -11.77 2.07
N GLY A 165 8.16 -11.05 3.07
CA GLY A 165 7.42 -9.96 3.71
C GLY A 165 7.20 -8.78 2.75
N VAL A 166 6.16 -8.00 2.99
CA VAL A 166 5.79 -6.84 2.16
C VAL A 166 5.72 -5.53 2.94
N PHE A 167 6.25 -5.51 4.16
CA PHE A 167 6.11 -4.37 5.06
C PHE A 167 6.99 -3.20 4.64
N SER A 168 8.16 -3.45 4.03
CA SER A 168 9.01 -2.39 3.49
C SER A 168 8.55 -1.86 2.13
N THR A 169 7.41 -2.32 1.62
CA THR A 169 6.83 -1.81 0.37
C THR A 169 6.12 -0.48 0.60
N ARG A 170 5.65 0.13 -0.48
CA ARG A 170 4.91 1.41 -0.46
C ARG A 170 3.58 1.24 -1.15
N ILE A 171 2.63 2.11 -0.81
CA ILE A 171 1.35 2.23 -1.50
C ILE A 171 1.24 3.61 -2.12
N ALA A 172 0.57 3.70 -3.26
CA ALA A 172 0.13 4.95 -3.87
C ALA A 172 -1.39 5.03 -3.80
N TYR A 173 -1.94 6.22 -3.61
CA TYR A 173 -3.38 6.46 -3.61
C TYR A 173 -3.68 7.93 -3.88
N VAL A 174 -4.91 8.23 -4.26
CA VAL A 174 -5.36 9.60 -4.51
C VAL A 174 -6.25 10.06 -3.36
N VAL A 175 -5.93 11.22 -2.80
CA VAL A 175 -6.77 11.89 -1.80
C VAL A 175 -7.46 13.08 -2.44
N LYS A 176 -8.79 13.10 -2.37
CA LYS A 176 -9.61 14.27 -2.66
C LYS A 176 -9.97 14.96 -1.35
N SER A 177 -9.56 16.22 -1.19
CA SER A 177 -9.90 17.04 -0.02
C SER A 177 -10.91 18.14 -0.41
N GLY A 178 -11.48 18.84 0.58
CA GLY A 178 -12.45 19.93 0.34
C GLY A 178 -12.00 20.92 -0.75
N GLY A 179 -12.95 21.32 -1.60
CA GLY A 179 -12.68 22.05 -2.85
C GLY A 179 -12.32 21.11 -4.02
N ALA A 180 -11.78 21.67 -5.10
CA ALA A 180 -11.21 20.92 -6.22
C ALA A 180 -9.72 20.71 -5.98
N ARG A 181 -9.35 19.86 -5.01
CA ARG A 181 -7.96 19.52 -4.69
C ARG A 181 -7.77 18.01 -4.63
N TYR A 182 -6.87 17.53 -5.49
CA TYR A 182 -6.50 16.12 -5.62
C TYR A 182 -5.00 15.98 -5.34
N ALA A 183 -4.62 15.01 -4.52
CA ALA A 183 -3.23 14.75 -4.22
C ALA A 183 -2.91 13.27 -4.44
N LEU A 184 -1.91 12.99 -5.27
CA LEU A 184 -1.32 11.66 -5.40
C LEU A 184 -0.34 11.48 -4.24
N GLN A 185 -0.69 10.61 -3.31
CA GLN A 185 0.12 10.29 -2.14
C GLN A 185 0.91 9.00 -2.36
N ILE A 186 2.08 8.94 -1.72
CA ILE A 186 2.88 7.72 -1.56
C ILE A 186 3.14 7.57 -0.06
N ALA A 187 2.86 6.38 0.48
CA ALA A 187 3.04 6.07 1.90
C ALA A 187 3.74 4.71 2.06
N ASP A 188 4.21 4.41 3.26
CA ASP A 188 4.61 3.05 3.66
C ASP A 188 3.43 2.09 3.49
N ALA A 189 3.68 0.77 3.41
CA ALA A 189 2.63 -0.23 3.24
C ALA A 189 1.54 -0.19 4.34
N ASP A 190 1.90 0.29 5.52
CA ASP A 190 0.97 0.51 6.64
C ASP A 190 0.30 1.89 6.64
N GLY A 191 0.46 2.65 5.55
CA GLY A 191 -0.09 3.98 5.27
C GLY A 191 0.50 5.13 6.10
N GLN A 192 1.58 4.90 6.85
CA GLN A 192 2.33 5.96 7.51
C GLN A 192 3.30 6.65 6.53
N ASN A 193 3.94 7.74 6.97
CA ASN A 193 4.91 8.50 6.18
C ASN A 193 4.38 8.96 4.80
N ALA A 194 3.08 9.28 4.72
CA ALA A 194 2.46 9.72 3.48
C ALA A 194 3.09 11.04 2.97
N GLN A 195 3.49 11.05 1.71
CA GLN A 195 4.06 12.20 1.01
C GLN A 195 3.34 12.45 -0.31
N SER A 196 3.10 13.72 -0.62
CA SER A 196 2.45 14.11 -1.87
C SER A 196 3.46 14.10 -3.02
N ALA A 197 3.28 13.17 -3.94
CA ALA A 197 4.02 13.12 -5.20
C ALA A 197 3.51 14.17 -6.20
N LEU A 198 2.21 14.47 -6.18
CA LEU A 198 1.59 15.50 -7.02
C LEU A 198 0.39 16.10 -6.32
N VAL A 199 0.19 17.41 -6.42
CA VAL A 199 -1.04 18.11 -6.02
C VAL A 199 -1.59 18.83 -7.23
N SER A 200 -2.89 18.66 -7.48
CA SER A 200 -3.58 19.19 -8.65
C SER A 200 -4.92 19.79 -8.24
N LYS A 201 -5.37 20.80 -9.01
CA LYS A 201 -6.76 21.32 -8.93
C LYS A 201 -7.75 20.46 -9.71
N GLU A 202 -7.24 19.54 -10.51
CA GLU A 202 -7.99 18.64 -11.38
C GLU A 202 -7.72 17.17 -11.00
N PRO A 203 -8.62 16.24 -11.35
CA PRO A 203 -8.46 14.84 -11.01
C PRO A 203 -7.11 14.23 -11.40
N ILE A 204 -6.65 13.33 -10.55
CA ILE A 204 -5.55 12.39 -10.81
C ILE A 204 -6.18 11.01 -10.62
N ILE A 205 -5.99 10.09 -11.56
CA ILE A 205 -6.62 8.76 -11.49
C ILE A 205 -5.65 7.67 -11.97
N SER A 206 -5.99 6.43 -11.62
CA SER A 206 -5.31 5.21 -12.07
C SER A 206 -3.78 5.22 -11.92
N PRO A 207 -3.23 5.43 -10.71
CA PRO A 207 -1.81 5.30 -10.48
C PRO A 207 -1.36 3.84 -10.65
N ALA A 208 -0.20 3.63 -11.28
CA ALA A 208 0.37 2.31 -11.54
C ALA A 208 1.89 2.32 -11.34
N TRP A 209 2.39 1.47 -10.46
CA TRP A 209 3.83 1.33 -10.18
C TRP A 209 4.56 0.63 -11.31
N SER A 210 5.75 1.12 -11.65
CA SER A 210 6.69 0.33 -12.45
C SER A 210 7.16 -0.89 -11.65
N PRO A 211 7.57 -1.99 -12.31
CA PRO A 211 7.96 -3.23 -11.62
C PRO A 211 9.15 -3.08 -10.67
N ASP A 212 9.99 -2.07 -10.87
CA ASP A 212 11.14 -1.72 -10.02
C ASP A 212 10.78 -0.77 -8.86
N GLY A 213 9.54 -0.24 -8.83
CA GLY A 213 9.08 0.71 -7.82
C GLY A 213 9.68 2.11 -7.92
N GLY A 214 10.49 2.40 -8.96
CA GLY A 214 11.15 3.68 -9.14
C GLY A 214 10.30 4.74 -9.84
N ARG A 215 9.22 4.32 -10.53
CA ARG A 215 8.34 5.18 -11.31
C ARG A 215 6.87 4.90 -11.03
N LEU A 216 6.05 5.93 -11.22
CA LEU A 216 4.59 5.84 -11.13
C LEU A 216 3.97 6.43 -12.40
N ALA A 217 3.19 5.63 -13.12
CA ALA A 217 2.35 6.10 -14.21
C ALA A 217 0.99 6.52 -13.65
N TYR A 218 0.37 7.56 -14.20
CA TYR A 218 -0.99 7.99 -13.82
C TYR A 218 -1.59 8.88 -14.90
N VAL A 219 -2.91 9.08 -14.82
CA VAL A 219 -3.63 10.06 -15.64
C VAL A 219 -3.79 11.34 -14.83
N SER A 220 -3.43 12.49 -15.41
CA SER A 220 -3.67 13.81 -14.83
C SER A 220 -4.54 14.65 -15.75
N PHE A 221 -5.50 15.36 -15.15
CA PHE A 221 -6.39 16.30 -15.81
C PHE A 221 -5.95 17.75 -15.62
N GLU A 222 -4.73 18.01 -15.11
CA GLU A 222 -4.22 19.36 -14.82
C GLU A 222 -4.32 20.33 -16.02
N ASN A 223 -4.25 19.80 -17.24
CA ASN A 223 -4.39 20.53 -18.49
C ASN A 223 -5.82 20.52 -19.07
N LYS A 224 -6.83 20.24 -18.24
CA LYS A 224 -8.27 20.14 -18.60
C LYS A 224 -8.60 19.06 -19.64
N LYS A 225 -7.65 18.14 -19.86
CA LYS A 225 -7.80 16.94 -20.68
C LYS A 225 -7.00 15.80 -20.04
N PRO A 226 -7.38 14.53 -20.25
CA PRO A 226 -6.65 13.39 -19.70
C PRO A 226 -5.31 13.20 -20.41
N VAL A 227 -4.21 13.29 -19.65
CA VAL A 227 -2.84 13.08 -20.13
C VAL A 227 -2.18 12.02 -19.25
N ILE A 228 -1.51 11.05 -19.86
CA ILE A 228 -0.75 10.02 -19.13
C ILE A 228 0.66 10.54 -18.88
N TYR A 229 1.05 10.54 -17.61
CA TYR A 229 2.40 10.87 -17.17
C TYR A 229 3.09 9.65 -16.58
N VAL A 230 4.42 9.60 -16.72
CA VAL A 230 5.30 8.77 -15.90
C VAL A 230 6.14 9.69 -15.02
N HIS A 231 6.13 9.43 -13.73
CA HIS A 231 6.81 10.21 -12.70
C HIS A 231 7.93 9.38 -12.08
N ASN A 232 9.17 9.85 -12.19
CA ASN A 232 10.33 9.27 -11.51
C ASN A 232 10.39 9.78 -10.07
N LEU A 233 10.33 8.85 -9.11
CA LEU A 233 10.15 9.19 -7.69
C LEU A 233 11.44 9.67 -7.01
N ALA A 234 12.60 9.30 -7.54
CA ALA A 234 13.89 9.72 -6.99
C ALA A 234 14.24 11.17 -7.40
N THR A 235 13.88 11.55 -8.63
CA THR A 235 14.23 12.86 -9.20
C THR A 235 13.09 13.87 -9.18
N GLY A 236 11.84 13.41 -8.98
CA GLY A 236 10.63 14.22 -9.14
C GLY A 236 10.29 14.55 -10.60
N ARG A 237 11.04 14.01 -11.58
CA ARG A 237 10.83 14.34 -12.99
C ARG A 237 9.56 13.67 -13.52
N ARG A 238 8.70 14.44 -14.16
CA ARG A 238 7.48 14.00 -14.85
C ARG A 238 7.67 14.04 -16.36
N GLN A 239 7.28 12.96 -17.04
CA GLN A 239 7.32 12.85 -18.49
C GLN A 239 5.91 12.58 -19.01
N VAL A 240 5.51 13.31 -20.06
CA VAL A 240 4.29 13.01 -20.81
C VAL A 240 4.56 11.77 -21.65
N VAL A 241 3.69 10.78 -21.51
CA VAL A 241 3.79 9.49 -22.22
C VAL A 241 2.67 9.33 -23.25
N SER A 242 1.48 9.86 -22.97
CA SER A 242 0.39 9.87 -23.95
C SER A 242 -0.47 11.14 -23.83
N ASN A 243 -0.73 11.78 -24.96
CA ASN A 243 -1.49 13.04 -25.05
C ASN A 243 -2.23 13.17 -26.39
N PHE A 244 -2.83 12.07 -26.87
CA PHE A 244 -3.61 12.08 -28.10
C PHE A 244 -4.97 12.78 -27.89
N LYS A 245 -5.63 13.17 -29.00
CA LYS A 245 -7.00 13.68 -28.95
C LYS A 245 -7.94 12.62 -28.36
N GLY A 246 -8.89 13.05 -27.53
CA GLY A 246 -9.82 12.17 -26.82
C GLY A 246 -9.31 11.77 -25.44
N SER A 247 -9.81 10.66 -24.92
CA SER A 247 -9.35 10.04 -23.67
C SER A 247 -8.01 9.32 -23.84
N ASN A 248 -7.14 9.48 -22.84
CA ASN A 248 -5.89 8.73 -22.62
C ASN A 248 -5.94 8.24 -21.17
N SER A 249 -6.12 6.94 -20.93
CA SER A 249 -6.40 6.44 -19.58
C SER A 249 -5.80 5.07 -19.27
N ALA A 250 -5.94 4.66 -18.00
CA ALA A 250 -5.63 3.33 -17.46
C ALA A 250 -4.25 2.78 -17.88
N PRO A 251 -3.15 3.45 -17.49
CA PRO A 251 -1.80 2.94 -17.76
C PRO A 251 -1.52 1.67 -16.95
N ALA A 252 -0.90 0.68 -17.58
CA ALA A 252 -0.42 -0.54 -16.93
C ALA A 252 0.95 -0.96 -17.45
N TRP A 253 1.90 -1.16 -16.54
CA TRP A 253 3.29 -1.48 -16.86
C TRP A 253 3.46 -2.91 -17.34
N SER A 254 4.27 -3.11 -18.36
CA SER A 254 4.81 -4.43 -18.68
C SER A 254 5.73 -4.92 -17.56
N PRO A 255 5.86 -6.24 -17.34
CA PRO A 255 6.69 -6.79 -16.26
C PRO A 255 8.18 -6.45 -16.36
N ASP A 256 8.67 -6.17 -17.58
CA ASP A 256 10.03 -5.71 -17.84
C ASP A 256 10.23 -4.19 -17.62
N GLY A 257 9.15 -3.44 -17.39
CA GLY A 257 9.17 -2.00 -17.15
C GLY A 257 9.46 -1.14 -18.40
N ASN A 258 9.50 -1.72 -19.60
CA ASN A 258 9.86 -1.01 -20.82
C ASN A 258 8.66 -0.46 -21.60
N ARG A 259 7.46 -0.99 -21.34
CA ARG A 259 6.24 -0.64 -22.08
C ARG A 259 5.08 -0.34 -21.14
N LEU A 260 4.10 0.36 -21.68
CA LEU A 260 2.81 0.62 -21.05
C LEU A 260 1.69 0.15 -21.98
N ALA A 261 0.75 -0.60 -21.43
CA ALA A 261 -0.57 -0.72 -22.01
C ALA A 261 -1.40 0.50 -21.56
N VAL A 262 -2.13 1.13 -22.47
CA VAL A 262 -2.98 2.29 -22.20
C VAL A 262 -4.28 2.18 -22.98
N VAL A 263 -5.29 2.94 -22.59
CA VAL A 263 -6.56 3.05 -23.29
C VAL A 263 -6.62 4.38 -24.02
N LEU A 264 -6.80 4.34 -25.34
CA LEU A 264 -6.94 5.52 -26.17
C LEU A 264 -8.26 5.50 -26.93
N THR A 265 -8.81 6.69 -27.15
CA THR A 265 -10.00 6.90 -28.00
C THR A 265 -9.70 7.62 -29.30
N LYS A 266 -8.41 7.77 -29.62
CA LYS A 266 -7.92 8.57 -30.76
C LYS A 266 -8.42 8.10 -32.12
N ASP A 267 -8.77 6.82 -32.24
CA ASP A 267 -9.26 6.20 -33.48
C ASP A 267 -10.75 5.81 -33.40
N GLY A 268 -11.50 6.41 -32.46
CA GLY A 268 -12.87 6.02 -32.12
C GLY A 268 -12.92 4.85 -31.13
N GLY A 269 -14.03 4.74 -30.39
CA GLY A 269 -14.20 3.75 -29.30
C GLY A 269 -13.13 3.88 -28.20
N SER A 270 -13.19 3.06 -27.16
CA SER A 270 -12.09 2.90 -26.20
C SER A 270 -11.34 1.63 -26.55
N GLN A 271 -10.06 1.73 -26.90
CA GLN A 271 -9.26 0.59 -27.35
C GLN A 271 -7.90 0.58 -26.66
N ILE A 272 -7.29 -0.61 -26.54
CA ILE A 272 -6.01 -0.79 -25.86
C ILE A 272 -4.86 -0.62 -26.86
N PHE A 273 -3.87 0.17 -26.46
CA PHE A 273 -2.61 0.40 -27.16
C PHE A 273 -1.44 0.00 -26.28
N ILE A 274 -0.36 -0.46 -26.90
CA ILE A 274 0.93 -0.67 -26.24
C ILE A 274 1.90 0.36 -26.79
N LEU A 275 2.61 1.06 -25.91
CA LEU A 275 3.64 2.03 -26.25
C LEU A 275 4.87 1.86 -25.34
N ASN A 276 6.01 2.37 -25.76
CA ASN A 276 7.23 2.38 -24.94
C ASN A 276 7.04 3.29 -23.73
N ALA A 277 7.71 3.01 -22.62
CA ALA A 277 7.58 3.81 -21.40
C ALA A 277 8.02 5.28 -21.57
N ASP A 278 8.73 5.60 -22.65
CA ASP A 278 9.10 6.96 -23.03
C ASP A 278 8.04 7.70 -23.88
N GLY A 279 6.95 7.03 -24.26
CA GLY A 279 5.88 7.55 -25.11
C GLY A 279 6.00 7.21 -26.60
N SER A 280 7.09 6.58 -27.04
CA SER A 280 7.31 6.22 -28.44
C SER A 280 6.66 4.89 -28.84
N GLY A 281 6.63 4.58 -30.15
CA GLY A 281 6.33 3.22 -30.64
C GLY A 281 4.90 2.71 -30.43
N GLY A 282 3.91 3.59 -30.25
CA GLY A 282 2.53 3.19 -29.93
C GLY A 282 1.82 2.41 -31.05
N SER A 283 1.34 1.20 -30.73
CA SER A 283 0.54 0.35 -31.62
C SER A 283 -0.75 -0.12 -30.95
N ARG A 284 -1.83 -0.25 -31.72
CA ARG A 284 -3.10 -0.82 -31.23
C ARG A 284 -2.93 -2.32 -30.98
N LEU A 285 -3.39 -2.82 -29.84
CA LEU A 285 -3.28 -4.23 -29.46
C LEU A 285 -4.25 -5.13 -30.23
N MET A 286 -5.49 -4.68 -30.36
CA MET A 286 -6.55 -5.37 -31.10
C MET A 286 -7.62 -4.36 -31.52
N THR A 287 -8.52 -4.76 -32.42
CA THR A 287 -9.72 -3.99 -32.77
C THR A 287 -10.95 -4.75 -32.28
N SER A 288 -11.87 -4.04 -31.62
CA SER A 288 -13.18 -4.55 -31.22
C SER A 288 -14.25 -3.47 -31.42
N SER A 289 -15.52 -3.88 -31.42
CA SER A 289 -16.66 -2.97 -31.45
C SER A 289 -17.09 -2.48 -30.06
N GLY A 290 -16.48 -3.00 -28.99
CA GLY A 290 -16.79 -2.65 -27.61
C GLY A 290 -15.81 -1.64 -27.02
N ILE A 291 -16.07 -1.26 -25.78
CA ILE A 291 -15.12 -0.56 -24.92
C ILE A 291 -14.14 -1.59 -24.37
N ASP A 292 -12.85 -1.45 -24.69
CA ASP A 292 -11.76 -2.21 -24.08
C ASP A 292 -10.96 -1.30 -23.15
N THR A 293 -10.93 -1.62 -21.87
CA THR A 293 -10.35 -0.75 -20.83
C THR A 293 -9.71 -1.53 -19.67
N GLU A 294 -9.06 -0.82 -18.75
CA GLU A 294 -8.41 -1.36 -17.54
C GLU A 294 -7.45 -2.53 -17.84
N PRO A 295 -6.46 -2.34 -18.75
CA PRO A 295 -5.51 -3.39 -19.07
C PRO A 295 -4.65 -3.74 -17.84
N GLN A 296 -4.25 -5.00 -17.76
CA GLN A 296 -3.28 -5.51 -16.78
C GLN A 296 -2.42 -6.59 -17.42
N TRP A 297 -1.11 -6.46 -17.30
CA TRP A 297 -0.18 -7.46 -17.82
C TRP A 297 -0.17 -8.72 -16.95
N SER A 298 -0.01 -9.89 -17.58
CA SER A 298 0.42 -11.09 -16.89
C SER A 298 1.90 -10.97 -16.48
N ALA A 299 2.28 -11.62 -15.38
CA ALA A 299 3.65 -11.56 -14.85
C ALA A 299 4.70 -12.07 -15.85
N ASP A 300 4.31 -13.00 -16.73
CA ASP A 300 5.16 -13.53 -17.82
C ASP A 300 5.19 -12.64 -19.08
N GLY A 301 4.43 -11.54 -19.10
CA GLY A 301 4.37 -10.60 -20.21
C GLY A 301 3.70 -11.13 -21.50
N ARG A 302 3.06 -12.30 -21.45
CA ARG A 302 2.44 -12.93 -22.63
C ARG A 302 1.01 -12.47 -22.89
N TYR A 303 0.30 -12.01 -21.87
CA TYR A 303 -1.11 -11.65 -21.96
C TYR A 303 -1.41 -10.28 -21.35
N ILE A 304 -2.45 -9.63 -21.89
CA ILE A 304 -3.15 -8.51 -21.25
C ILE A 304 -4.53 -9.00 -20.85
N TYR A 305 -4.85 -8.88 -19.56
CA TYR A 305 -6.20 -9.01 -19.02
C TYR A 305 -6.85 -7.62 -19.02
N PHE A 306 -8.13 -7.54 -19.37
CA PHE A 306 -8.80 -6.24 -19.53
C PHE A 306 -10.31 -6.39 -19.39
N THR A 307 -10.98 -5.28 -19.11
CA THR A 307 -12.43 -5.18 -19.08
C THR A 307 -12.97 -4.88 -20.47
N SER A 308 -14.03 -5.58 -20.88
CA SER A 308 -14.73 -5.33 -22.14
C SER A 308 -16.23 -5.57 -22.07
N ASP A 309 -17.01 -4.72 -22.74
CA ASP A 309 -18.45 -4.87 -22.93
C ASP A 309 -18.83 -5.56 -24.26
N ARG A 310 -17.85 -6.13 -24.99
CA ARG A 310 -18.06 -6.80 -26.28
C ARG A 310 -19.14 -7.89 -26.31
N GLY A 311 -19.47 -8.45 -25.15
CA GLY A 311 -20.52 -9.46 -24.96
C GLY A 311 -21.82 -8.91 -24.37
N GLY A 312 -22.02 -7.59 -24.37
CA GLY A 312 -23.15 -6.89 -23.77
C GLY A 312 -22.76 -6.15 -22.48
N GLN A 313 -22.62 -6.86 -21.37
CA GLN A 313 -22.19 -6.27 -20.09
C GLN A 313 -20.67 -6.36 -19.90
N PRO A 314 -20.05 -5.44 -19.14
CA PRO A 314 -18.63 -5.49 -18.81
C PRO A 314 -18.22 -6.80 -18.15
N GLN A 315 -17.23 -7.45 -18.76
CA GLN A 315 -16.64 -8.71 -18.31
C GLN A 315 -15.13 -8.64 -18.52
N ILE A 316 -14.40 -9.54 -17.86
CA ILE A 316 -12.95 -9.60 -18.00
C ILE A 316 -12.60 -10.56 -19.13
N TYR A 317 -11.69 -10.13 -19.98
CA TYR A 317 -11.13 -10.88 -21.10
C TYR A 317 -9.61 -10.89 -20.99
N ARG A 318 -8.96 -11.77 -21.76
CA ARG A 318 -7.53 -11.75 -21.99
C ARG A 318 -7.21 -11.82 -23.48
N VAL A 319 -6.09 -11.24 -23.88
CA VAL A 319 -5.55 -11.32 -25.24
C VAL A 319 -4.03 -11.45 -25.18
N ALA A 320 -3.41 -12.12 -26.14
CA ALA A 320 -1.96 -12.17 -26.22
C ALA A 320 -1.37 -10.77 -26.45
N THR A 321 -0.18 -10.50 -25.93
CA THR A 321 0.49 -9.18 -26.10
C THR A 321 0.93 -8.91 -27.54
N SER A 322 0.95 -9.94 -28.38
CA SER A 322 1.07 -9.84 -29.84
C SER A 322 -0.24 -9.47 -30.55
N GLY A 323 -1.35 -9.32 -29.82
CA GLY A 323 -2.69 -9.16 -30.37
C GLY A 323 -3.36 -10.49 -30.71
N GLY A 324 -4.50 -10.43 -31.40
CA GLY A 324 -5.31 -11.58 -31.80
C GLY A 324 -6.72 -11.57 -31.22
N ALA A 325 -7.37 -12.73 -31.21
CA ALA A 325 -8.70 -12.89 -30.63
C ALA A 325 -8.62 -12.82 -29.10
N ALA A 326 -9.57 -12.13 -28.47
CA ALA A 326 -9.66 -12.12 -27.01
C ALA A 326 -10.56 -13.24 -26.49
N GLU A 327 -10.17 -13.79 -25.35
CA GLU A 327 -10.84 -14.88 -24.67
C GLU A 327 -11.51 -14.36 -23.40
N ARG A 328 -12.78 -14.73 -23.17
CA ARG A 328 -13.50 -14.34 -21.95
C ARG A 328 -12.95 -15.10 -20.75
N VAL A 329 -12.72 -14.39 -19.65
CA VAL A 329 -12.16 -14.93 -18.40
C VAL A 329 -13.22 -15.08 -17.32
N THR A 330 -14.14 -14.13 -17.17
CA THR A 330 -15.21 -14.20 -16.14
C THR A 330 -16.55 -14.63 -16.74
N PHE A 331 -17.22 -15.60 -16.11
CA PHE A 331 -18.50 -16.14 -16.58
C PHE A 331 -19.61 -16.04 -15.53
N GLU A 332 -19.25 -15.90 -14.26
CA GLU A 332 -20.19 -15.67 -13.15
C GLU A 332 -20.38 -14.17 -12.92
N GLY A 333 -21.61 -13.78 -12.55
CA GLY A 333 -21.96 -12.37 -12.31
C GLY A 333 -22.23 -11.58 -13.60
N SER A 334 -23.08 -10.56 -13.49
CA SER A 334 -23.54 -9.78 -14.65
C SER A 334 -22.62 -8.61 -15.01
N TYR A 335 -21.66 -8.24 -14.14
CA TYR A 335 -20.77 -7.10 -14.33
C TYR A 335 -19.47 -7.34 -13.57
N ASN A 336 -18.35 -7.43 -14.27
CA ASN A 336 -17.02 -7.73 -13.71
C ASN A 336 -15.96 -6.83 -14.35
N VAL A 337 -15.22 -6.08 -13.53
CA VAL A 337 -14.30 -5.02 -13.97
C VAL A 337 -13.04 -4.94 -13.11
N SER A 338 -12.10 -4.07 -13.49
CA SER A 338 -10.85 -3.78 -12.76
C SER A 338 -9.99 -5.02 -12.47
N PRO A 339 -9.61 -5.81 -13.49
CA PRO A 339 -8.82 -7.02 -13.31
C PRO A 339 -7.45 -6.75 -12.69
N ARG A 340 -7.05 -7.58 -11.72
CA ARG A 340 -5.71 -7.59 -11.12
C ARG A 340 -5.25 -9.01 -10.92
N LEU A 341 -4.12 -9.38 -11.53
CA LEU A 341 -3.52 -10.69 -11.31
C LEU A 341 -2.68 -10.68 -10.04
N SER A 342 -2.70 -11.81 -9.31
CA SER A 342 -1.70 -12.06 -8.29
C SER A 342 -0.30 -12.19 -8.92
N PRO A 343 0.77 -11.91 -8.16
CA PRO A 343 2.15 -11.99 -8.67
C PRO A 343 2.53 -13.36 -9.27
N ASP A 344 1.97 -14.44 -8.74
CA ASP A 344 2.16 -15.82 -9.22
C ASP A 344 1.27 -16.17 -10.44
N GLY A 345 0.35 -15.28 -10.84
CA GLY A 345 -0.58 -15.48 -11.94
C GLY A 345 -1.72 -16.47 -11.66
N ARG A 346 -1.85 -16.98 -10.43
CA ARG A 346 -2.88 -17.97 -10.07
C ARG A 346 -4.26 -17.35 -9.86
N LEU A 347 -4.31 -16.20 -9.21
CA LEU A 347 -5.53 -15.53 -8.81
C LEU A 347 -5.78 -14.29 -9.67
N LEU A 348 -7.06 -14.03 -9.94
CA LEU A 348 -7.55 -12.78 -10.52
C LEU A 348 -8.48 -12.11 -9.50
N ALA A 349 -8.04 -11.00 -8.91
CA ALA A 349 -8.91 -10.11 -8.16
C ALA A 349 -9.65 -9.17 -9.11
N TYR A 350 -10.91 -8.88 -8.81
CA TYR A 350 -11.74 -8.00 -9.61
C TYR A 350 -12.94 -7.46 -8.83
N ILE A 351 -13.57 -6.42 -9.37
CA ILE A 351 -14.80 -5.86 -8.81
C ILE A 351 -16.00 -6.44 -9.54
N THR A 352 -16.95 -6.98 -8.79
CA THR A 352 -18.18 -7.57 -9.31
C THR A 352 -19.42 -6.87 -8.75
N ARG A 353 -20.47 -6.76 -9.57
CA ARG A 353 -21.77 -6.27 -9.10
C ARG A 353 -22.60 -7.42 -8.52
N GLY A 354 -22.97 -7.31 -7.26
CA GLY A 354 -23.79 -8.30 -6.56
C GLY A 354 -24.24 -7.82 -5.18
N GLY A 355 -25.34 -8.38 -4.67
CA GLY A 355 -25.83 -8.06 -3.32
C GLY A 355 -26.12 -6.57 -3.07
N GLY A 356 -26.58 -5.85 -4.11
CA GLY A 356 -26.91 -4.43 -4.05
C GLY A 356 -25.72 -3.45 -4.19
N GLY A 357 -24.51 -3.94 -4.47
CA GLY A 357 -23.32 -3.08 -4.58
C GLY A 357 -22.21 -3.64 -5.49
N PHE A 358 -21.04 -3.02 -5.38
CA PHE A 358 -19.79 -3.45 -6.00
C PHE A 358 -18.88 -4.03 -4.92
N ARG A 359 -18.45 -5.28 -5.13
CA ARG A 359 -17.69 -6.06 -4.15
C ARG A 359 -16.41 -6.59 -4.79
N LEU A 360 -15.38 -6.73 -3.96
CA LEU A 360 -14.15 -7.40 -4.32
C LEU A 360 -14.36 -8.92 -4.34
N ALA A 361 -14.04 -9.53 -5.48
CA ALA A 361 -14.01 -10.97 -5.69
C ALA A 361 -12.61 -11.42 -6.11
N VAL A 362 -12.34 -12.71 -5.89
CA VAL A 362 -11.17 -13.40 -6.43
C VAL A 362 -11.63 -14.64 -7.18
N LEU A 363 -11.09 -14.81 -8.38
CA LEU A 363 -11.21 -16.00 -9.21
C LEU A 363 -9.88 -16.76 -9.20
N ASP A 364 -9.89 -18.04 -8.83
CA ASP A 364 -8.77 -18.93 -9.11
C ASP A 364 -8.79 -19.33 -10.59
N LEU A 365 -7.73 -18.99 -11.33
CA LEU A 365 -7.69 -19.20 -12.78
C LEU A 365 -7.55 -20.66 -13.18
N ASN A 366 -7.09 -21.54 -12.27
CA ASN A 366 -6.96 -22.97 -12.52
C ASN A 366 -8.26 -23.72 -12.22
N SER A 367 -8.80 -23.55 -11.00
CA SER A 367 -10.02 -24.26 -10.58
C SER A 367 -11.30 -23.61 -11.08
N ARG A 368 -11.21 -22.35 -11.54
CA ARG A 368 -12.34 -21.51 -11.97
C ARG A 368 -13.32 -21.17 -10.85
N GLN A 369 -12.94 -21.40 -9.60
CA GLN A 369 -13.76 -21.04 -8.44
C GLN A 369 -13.66 -19.55 -8.13
N THR A 370 -14.82 -18.94 -7.88
CA THR A 370 -14.95 -17.55 -7.47
C THR A 370 -15.27 -17.47 -5.97
N GLN A 371 -14.65 -16.51 -5.27
CA GLN A 371 -14.99 -16.16 -3.90
C GLN A 371 -15.18 -14.64 -3.78
N ILE A 372 -16.27 -14.21 -3.12
CA ILE A 372 -16.44 -12.82 -2.69
C ILE A 372 -15.66 -12.62 -1.39
N LEU A 373 -14.81 -11.58 -1.32
CA LEU A 373 -13.94 -11.33 -0.17
C LEU A 373 -14.49 -10.27 0.79
N THR A 374 -15.41 -9.44 0.32
CA THR A 374 -15.87 -8.25 1.05
C THR A 374 -17.39 -8.19 1.16
N ASP A 375 -17.84 -7.54 2.24
CA ASP A 375 -19.26 -7.31 2.53
C ASP A 375 -19.67 -5.85 2.28
N SER A 376 -18.71 -5.00 1.89
CA SER A 376 -18.92 -3.61 1.49
C SER A 376 -19.67 -3.51 0.15
N SER A 377 -20.00 -2.28 -0.27
CA SER A 377 -20.90 -2.05 -1.42
C SER A 377 -20.36 -1.08 -2.47
N ARG A 378 -19.18 -0.51 -2.24
CA ARG A 378 -18.55 0.52 -3.09
C ARG A 378 -17.06 0.21 -3.32
N ASP A 379 -16.73 -1.07 -3.44
CA ASP A 379 -15.34 -1.47 -3.64
C ASP A 379 -14.86 -1.09 -5.04
N GLU A 380 -13.67 -0.49 -5.11
CA GLU A 380 -13.03 -0.09 -6.36
C GLU A 380 -11.51 -0.33 -6.31
N SER A 381 -10.93 -0.42 -7.51
CA SER A 381 -9.47 -0.41 -7.75
C SER A 381 -8.67 -1.35 -6.84
N PRO A 382 -8.87 -2.69 -6.92
CA PRO A 382 -8.06 -3.63 -6.17
C PRO A 382 -6.59 -3.56 -6.60
N SER A 383 -5.68 -4.02 -5.74
CA SER A 383 -4.25 -4.16 -6.00
C SER A 383 -3.64 -5.19 -5.06
N PHE A 384 -3.05 -6.25 -5.61
CA PHE A 384 -2.31 -7.22 -4.81
C PHE A 384 -1.04 -6.62 -4.21
N ALA A 385 -0.74 -6.99 -2.98
CA ALA A 385 0.61 -6.92 -2.43
C ALA A 385 1.55 -7.85 -3.23
N PRO A 386 2.86 -7.56 -3.31
CA PRO A 386 3.77 -8.28 -4.21
C PRO A 386 4.09 -9.73 -3.78
N ASN A 387 3.64 -10.18 -2.60
CA ASN A 387 3.65 -11.60 -2.20
C ASN A 387 2.29 -12.31 -2.46
N GLY A 388 1.29 -11.60 -3.00
CA GLY A 388 -0.03 -12.14 -3.32
C GLY A 388 -0.95 -12.40 -2.11
N ARG A 389 -0.51 -12.13 -0.88
CA ARG A 389 -1.28 -12.46 0.34
C ARG A 389 -2.38 -11.48 0.66
N MET A 390 -2.16 -10.20 0.36
CA MET A 390 -3.11 -9.12 0.66
C MET A 390 -3.54 -8.43 -0.62
N ILE A 391 -4.78 -7.93 -0.64
CA ILE A 391 -5.34 -7.11 -1.71
C ILE A 391 -5.78 -5.80 -1.08
N LEU A 392 -5.12 -4.71 -1.45
CA LEU A 392 -5.52 -3.33 -1.13
C LEU A 392 -6.63 -2.90 -2.09
N PHE A 393 -7.62 -2.17 -1.60
CA PHE A 393 -8.73 -1.63 -2.38
C PHE A 393 -9.25 -0.36 -1.71
N ALA A 394 -10.01 0.44 -2.47
CA ALA A 394 -10.76 1.56 -1.91
C ALA A 394 -12.22 1.17 -1.74
N THR A 395 -12.87 1.69 -0.71
CA THR A 395 -14.31 1.50 -0.46
C THR A 395 -14.89 2.72 0.25
N GLU A 396 -16.20 2.77 0.41
CA GLU A 396 -16.89 3.89 1.06
C GLU A 396 -17.43 3.48 2.44
N ILE A 397 -17.06 4.24 3.48
CA ILE A 397 -17.59 4.08 4.84
C ILE A 397 -18.09 5.43 5.33
N GLY A 398 -19.37 5.50 5.72
CA GLY A 398 -19.98 6.75 6.21
C GLY A 398 -19.94 7.89 5.19
N GLY A 399 -20.06 7.58 3.89
CA GLY A 399 -20.03 8.59 2.82
C GLY A 399 -18.63 9.06 2.42
N ARG A 400 -17.56 8.40 2.90
CA ARG A 400 -16.16 8.77 2.60
C ARG A 400 -15.37 7.57 2.09
N GLY A 401 -14.58 7.79 1.05
CA GLY A 401 -13.62 6.82 0.54
C GLY A 401 -12.50 6.57 1.53
N VAL A 402 -12.21 5.30 1.78
CA VAL A 402 -11.18 4.81 2.69
C VAL A 402 -10.38 3.71 2.00
N LEU A 403 -9.15 3.50 2.45
CA LEU A 403 -8.36 2.34 2.06
C LEU A 403 -8.69 1.16 2.96
N SER A 404 -8.75 -0.02 2.38
CA SER A 404 -8.90 -1.28 3.09
C SER A 404 -8.05 -2.34 2.40
N ALA A 405 -7.62 -3.34 3.17
CA ALA A 405 -6.96 -4.50 2.62
C ALA A 405 -7.63 -5.77 3.12
N VAL A 406 -7.65 -6.81 2.30
CA VAL A 406 -8.17 -8.12 2.67
C VAL A 406 -7.19 -9.20 2.24
N SER A 407 -7.03 -10.26 3.02
CA SER A 407 -6.22 -11.40 2.59
C SER A 407 -6.86 -12.07 1.38
N ALA A 408 -6.05 -12.69 0.53
CA ALA A 408 -6.53 -13.35 -0.68
C ALA A 408 -7.50 -14.51 -0.42
N ASP A 409 -7.54 -15.04 0.81
CA ASP A 409 -8.50 -16.05 1.28
C ASP A 409 -9.75 -15.45 1.98
N GLY A 410 -9.80 -14.13 2.15
CA GLY A 410 -10.92 -13.39 2.75
C GLY A 410 -10.95 -13.37 4.29
N ARG A 411 -9.98 -14.00 4.97
CA ARG A 411 -10.03 -14.22 6.43
C ARG A 411 -9.54 -13.05 7.27
N ILE A 412 -8.60 -12.26 6.75
CA ILE A 412 -8.00 -11.12 7.44
C ILE A 412 -8.43 -9.86 6.71
N LYS A 413 -9.06 -8.93 7.43
CA LYS A 413 -9.48 -7.63 6.88
C LYS A 413 -8.78 -6.53 7.68
N GLN A 414 -8.14 -5.61 6.98
CA GLN A 414 -7.49 -4.43 7.52
C GLN A 414 -8.20 -3.20 7.01
N ARG A 415 -8.43 -2.23 7.88
CA ARG A 415 -8.92 -0.90 7.49
C ARG A 415 -7.81 0.11 7.70
N LEU A 416 -7.45 0.84 6.66
CA LEU A 416 -6.43 1.89 6.68
C LEU A 416 -7.16 3.24 6.64
N SER A 417 -7.55 3.76 7.82
CA SER A 417 -8.30 5.01 7.89
C SER A 417 -7.37 6.22 7.88
N ILE A 418 -7.44 7.04 6.82
CA ILE A 418 -6.78 8.35 6.83
C ILE A 418 -7.66 9.39 7.53
N ALA A 419 -7.05 10.28 8.31
CA ALA A 419 -7.78 11.25 9.12
C ALA A 419 -8.48 12.35 8.29
N ALA A 420 -8.08 12.60 7.04
CA ALA A 420 -8.62 13.69 6.23
C ALA A 420 -8.64 13.40 4.73
N GLY A 421 -9.84 13.43 4.13
CA GLY A 421 -10.07 13.34 2.68
C GLY A 421 -10.81 12.07 2.25
N ASP A 422 -11.25 12.07 1.00
CA ASP A 422 -11.88 10.94 0.29
C ASP A 422 -10.78 10.19 -0.49
N VAL A 423 -10.45 8.96 -0.08
CA VAL A 423 -9.39 8.16 -0.71
C VAL A 423 -9.91 7.25 -1.79
N ARG A 424 -9.15 7.19 -2.89
CA ARG A 424 -9.50 6.45 -4.09
C ARG A 424 -8.26 5.89 -4.77
N GLU A 425 -8.48 4.99 -5.71
CA GLU A 425 -7.48 4.57 -6.69
C GLU A 425 -6.15 4.05 -6.09
N PRO A 426 -6.17 3.11 -5.12
CA PRO A 426 -4.94 2.60 -4.56
C PRO A 426 -4.16 1.72 -5.54
N ALA A 427 -2.84 1.73 -5.38
CA ALA A 427 -1.91 0.81 -6.01
C ALA A 427 -0.83 0.39 -5.03
N TRP A 428 -0.69 -0.91 -4.81
CA TRP A 428 0.38 -1.48 -3.99
C TRP A 428 1.67 -1.58 -4.82
N GLY A 429 2.75 -1.03 -4.29
CA GLY A 429 4.07 -1.05 -4.93
C GLY A 429 4.75 -2.42 -4.86
N PRO A 430 5.76 -2.65 -5.72
CA PRO A 430 6.52 -3.89 -5.73
C PRO A 430 7.45 -3.99 -4.51
N LEU A 431 8.05 -5.16 -4.33
CA LEU A 431 9.21 -5.32 -3.46
C LEU A 431 10.34 -4.41 -3.96
N VAL A 432 11.00 -3.72 -3.02
CA VAL A 432 12.20 -2.93 -3.34
C VAL A 432 13.33 -3.94 -3.58
N LYS A 433 13.96 -3.87 -4.76
CA LYS A 433 15.12 -4.69 -5.11
C LYS A 433 16.41 -4.15 -4.49
#